data_AF-A0A9E6JLZ8-F1
#
_entry.id   AF-A0A9E6JLZ8-F1
#
_cell.length_a   1.000
_cell.length_b   1.000
_cell.length_c   1.000
_cell.angle_alpha   90.00
_cell.angle_beta   90.00
_cell.angle_gamma   90.00
#
_symmetry.space_group_name_H-M   'P 1'
#
loop_
_entity.id
_entity.type
_entity.pdbx_description
1 polymer ?
#
loop_
_entity_poly.entity_id
_entity_poly.type
_entity_poly.pdbx_seq_one_letter_code
_entity_poly.pdbx_strand_id
1 'polypeptide(L)'
;MRALMAEVMRAPLPLGIMVEVPAAALNLAALAREADFLCVGTNDLVQYLFAADRGDARVAKASHDWHPATLRVLARIVADASGRPVSLCGEMAGRPWLLPLLVGLGFRTLSMSPALLPEARRTLARLDSGQCRALALRALDSDDADGVETLLRERAGNPQGAGLVTLDLIEVRASCATKEEAIKLLAERMAALGRARDPLALEEAAWERELTYATGVGFGFAVPHCKSFAVETPSLAVLRLAEPVEWGSLDGLPVDCLLFLATPADDGGQEHLRIFARLARKLMDGAFRDALRSAPTSQAILALLTNQVLTPI
;
A
#
# COMPACT_ATOMS: atom_id res chain seq x y z
N MET A 1 -48.11 5.48 19.98
CA MET A 1 -46.88 6.31 19.90
C MET A 1 -46.25 6.55 21.27
N ARG A 2 -46.93 7.14 22.27
CA ARG A 2 -46.35 7.36 23.62
C ARG A 2 -45.98 6.07 24.39
N ALA A 3 -46.77 5.01 24.27
CA ALA A 3 -46.45 3.72 24.90
C ALA A 3 -45.21 3.05 24.27
N LEU A 4 -45.10 3.07 22.94
CA LEU A 4 -43.94 2.57 22.20
C LEU A 4 -42.67 3.38 22.49
N MET A 5 -42.77 4.71 22.60
CA MET A 5 -41.66 5.58 23.01
C MET A 5 -41.24 5.33 24.45
N ALA A 6 -42.17 5.05 25.36
CA ALA A 6 -41.86 4.69 26.74
C ALA A 6 -41.20 3.30 26.87
N GLU A 7 -41.53 2.37 25.96
CA GLU A 7 -40.91 1.04 25.87
C GLU A 7 -39.48 1.12 25.30
N VAL A 8 -39.27 1.94 24.26
CA VAL A 8 -37.94 2.23 23.68
C VAL A 8 -37.02 2.97 24.67
N MET A 9 -37.57 3.85 25.52
CA MET A 9 -36.82 4.57 26.56
C MET A 9 -36.55 3.74 27.83
N ARG A 10 -37.07 2.50 27.92
CA ARG A 10 -36.90 1.60 29.08
C ARG A 10 -35.87 0.50 28.86
N ALA A 11 -35.49 0.21 27.61
CA ALA A 11 -34.40 -0.71 27.35
C ALA A 11 -33.07 -0.04 27.75
N PRO A 12 -32.24 -0.67 28.60
CA PRO A 12 -30.93 -0.11 28.92
C PRO A 12 -30.12 0.05 27.63
N LEU A 13 -29.63 1.26 27.38
CA LEU A 13 -28.73 1.52 26.25
C LEU A 13 -27.41 0.77 26.50
N PRO A 14 -26.91 0.01 25.52
CA PRO A 14 -25.65 -0.71 25.69
C PRO A 14 -24.52 0.30 25.90
N LEU A 15 -23.76 0.13 26.97
CA LEU A 15 -22.62 0.97 27.32
C LEU A 15 -21.32 0.25 27.00
N GLY A 16 -20.53 0.80 26.09
CA GLY A 16 -19.22 0.27 25.75
C GLY A 16 -18.08 1.16 26.23
N ILE A 17 -16.86 0.62 26.18
CA ILE A 17 -15.63 1.36 26.44
C ILE A 17 -14.73 1.39 25.22
N MET A 18 -13.95 2.46 25.11
CA MET A 18 -12.87 2.57 24.15
C MET A 18 -11.57 2.06 24.78
N VAL A 19 -10.97 1.03 24.19
CA VAL A 19 -9.70 0.43 24.61
C VAL A 19 -8.61 1.02 23.72
N GLU A 20 -8.14 2.20 24.10
CA GLU A 20 -7.17 2.99 23.32
C GLU A 20 -5.94 3.42 24.12
N VAL A 21 -5.86 3.03 25.39
CA VAL A 21 -4.69 3.27 26.25
C VAL A 21 -4.15 1.94 26.77
N PRO A 22 -2.82 1.78 26.90
CA PRO A 22 -2.21 0.53 27.38
C PRO A 22 -2.75 0.09 28.75
N ALA A 23 -3.04 1.04 29.64
CA ALA A 23 -3.62 0.74 30.96
C ALA A 23 -4.99 0.03 30.86
N ALA A 24 -5.83 0.44 29.91
CA ALA A 24 -7.13 -0.20 29.67
C ALA A 24 -6.97 -1.60 29.07
N ALA A 25 -6.03 -1.76 28.15
CA ALA A 25 -5.73 -3.07 27.55
C ALA A 25 -5.17 -4.07 28.58
N LEU A 26 -4.29 -3.61 29.48
CA LEU A 26 -3.70 -4.44 30.53
C LEU A 26 -4.69 -4.84 31.64
N ASN A 27 -5.68 -3.98 31.92
CA ASN A 27 -6.72 -4.24 32.94
C ASN A 27 -8.07 -4.68 32.33
N LEU A 28 -8.06 -5.17 31.08
CA LEU A 28 -9.30 -5.34 30.31
C LEU A 28 -10.28 -6.31 30.95
N ALA A 29 -9.81 -7.42 31.54
CA ALA A 29 -10.69 -8.41 32.16
C ALA A 29 -11.58 -7.82 33.27
N ALA A 30 -11.08 -6.83 34.02
CA ALA A 30 -11.88 -6.14 35.03
C ALA A 30 -12.90 -5.19 34.37
N LEU A 31 -12.46 -4.42 33.37
CA LEU A 31 -13.27 -3.44 32.66
C LEU A 31 -14.38 -4.09 31.83
N ALA A 32 -14.12 -5.24 31.21
CA ALA A 32 -15.07 -5.99 30.39
C ALA A 32 -16.27 -6.53 31.17
N ARG A 33 -16.20 -6.59 32.52
CA ARG A 33 -17.36 -6.94 33.34
C ARG A 33 -18.39 -5.81 33.43
N GLU A 34 -17.92 -4.57 33.29
CA GLU A 34 -18.72 -3.34 33.44
C GLU A 34 -19.18 -2.76 32.09
N ALA A 35 -18.78 -3.37 30.96
CA ALA A 35 -19.03 -2.87 29.61
C ALA A 35 -19.75 -3.90 28.74
N ASP A 36 -20.81 -3.49 28.05
CA ASP A 36 -21.60 -4.30 27.12
C ASP A 36 -20.84 -4.67 25.84
N PHE A 37 -19.92 -3.80 25.41
CA PHE A 37 -19.04 -4.05 24.27
C PHE A 37 -17.72 -3.27 24.41
N LEU A 38 -16.74 -3.67 23.61
CA LEU A 38 -15.40 -3.09 23.59
C LEU A 38 -15.11 -2.53 22.20
N CYS A 39 -14.53 -1.34 22.13
CA CYS A 39 -14.08 -0.73 20.88
C CYS A 39 -12.59 -0.40 20.97
N VAL A 40 -11.76 -1.03 20.14
CA VAL A 40 -10.32 -0.79 20.15
C VAL A 40 -9.99 0.41 19.28
N GLY A 41 -9.50 1.50 19.89
CA GLY A 41 -9.01 2.69 19.21
C GLY A 41 -7.53 2.53 18.87
N THR A 42 -7.22 2.06 17.66
CA THR A 42 -5.85 1.70 17.30
C THR A 42 -4.88 2.87 17.23
N ASN A 43 -5.33 4.01 16.71
CA ASN A 43 -4.48 5.19 16.53
C ASN A 43 -3.83 5.67 17.84
N ASP A 44 -4.64 5.82 18.89
CA ASP A 44 -4.15 6.29 20.19
C ASP A 44 -3.44 5.16 20.96
N LEU A 45 -3.93 3.92 20.85
CA LEU A 45 -3.29 2.75 21.48
C LEU A 45 -1.85 2.59 21.01
N VAL A 46 -1.64 2.62 19.70
CA VAL A 46 -0.32 2.50 19.08
C VAL A 46 0.57 3.68 19.49
N GLN A 47 0.06 4.92 19.41
CA GLN A 47 0.80 6.11 19.84
C GLN A 47 1.31 6.00 21.30
N TYR A 48 0.45 5.57 22.23
CA TYR A 48 0.86 5.41 23.63
C TYR A 48 1.78 4.21 23.86
N LEU A 49 1.67 3.13 23.07
CA LEU A 49 2.56 1.97 23.18
C LEU A 49 4.00 2.32 22.77
N PHE A 50 4.19 3.13 21.74
CA PHE A 50 5.52 3.51 21.24
C PHE A 50 6.01 4.86 21.78
N ALA A 51 5.19 5.56 22.56
CA ALA A 51 5.44 6.95 22.97
C ALA A 51 5.81 7.84 21.76
N ALA A 52 5.16 7.61 20.63
CA ALA A 52 5.46 8.25 19.36
C ALA A 52 4.22 8.96 18.83
N ASP A 53 4.26 10.29 18.84
CA ASP A 53 3.18 11.12 18.31
C ASP A 53 3.12 10.98 16.78
N ARG A 54 1.97 10.53 16.26
CA ARG A 54 1.72 10.40 14.82
C ARG A 54 1.71 11.75 14.09
N GLY A 55 1.44 12.85 14.80
CA GLY A 55 1.52 14.21 14.28
C GLY A 55 2.94 14.75 14.16
N ASP A 56 3.93 14.09 14.77
CA ASP A 56 5.33 14.52 14.76
C ASP A 56 6.18 13.63 13.83
N ALA A 57 6.51 14.17 12.66
CA ALA A 57 7.29 13.50 11.63
C ALA A 57 8.67 12.99 12.09
N ARG A 58 9.21 13.52 13.21
CA ARG A 58 10.51 13.08 13.77
C ARG A 58 10.42 11.72 14.43
N VAL A 59 9.26 11.37 15.00
CA VAL A 59 9.05 10.14 15.79
C VAL A 59 8.02 9.20 15.18
N ALA A 60 7.18 9.67 14.24
CA ALA A 60 6.15 8.86 13.60
C ALA A 60 6.67 7.54 12.99
N LYS A 61 7.94 7.52 12.54
CA LYS A 61 8.60 6.32 11.98
C LYS A 61 8.92 5.24 13.01
N ALA A 62 8.90 5.54 14.30
CA ALA A 62 9.17 4.58 15.36
C ALA A 62 7.94 3.70 15.68
N SER A 63 6.79 4.02 15.08
CA SER A 63 5.51 3.39 15.38
C SER A 63 4.96 2.67 14.15
N HIS A 64 4.79 1.35 14.27
CA HIS A 64 4.18 0.53 13.23
C HIS A 64 2.94 -0.18 13.78
N ASP A 65 1.83 -0.05 13.06
CA ASP A 65 0.56 -0.72 13.37
C ASP A 65 0.72 -2.26 13.48
N TRP A 66 1.62 -2.83 12.67
CA TRP A 66 1.91 -4.26 12.61
C TRP A 66 3.07 -4.70 13.48
N HIS A 67 3.64 -3.81 14.31
CA HIS A 67 4.71 -4.21 15.22
C HIS A 67 4.21 -5.33 16.15
N PRO A 68 5.01 -6.37 16.43
CA PRO A 68 4.58 -7.52 17.23
C PRO A 68 4.08 -7.11 18.63
N ALA A 69 4.65 -6.06 19.23
CA ALA A 69 4.12 -5.48 20.49
C ALA A 69 2.65 -5.01 20.37
N THR A 70 2.29 -4.29 19.30
CA THR A 70 0.90 -3.89 19.02
C THR A 70 0.02 -5.13 18.85
N LEU A 71 0.46 -6.09 18.03
CA LEU A 71 -0.31 -7.30 17.76
C LEU A 71 -0.54 -8.13 19.02
N ARG A 72 0.45 -8.23 19.92
CA ARG A 72 0.34 -8.91 21.22
C ARG A 72 -0.68 -8.23 22.12
N VAL A 73 -0.73 -6.89 22.14
CA VAL A 73 -1.75 -6.14 22.89
C VAL A 73 -3.14 -6.39 22.30
N LEU A 74 -3.29 -6.33 20.97
CA LEU A 74 -4.56 -6.64 20.30
C LEU A 74 -5.02 -8.08 20.57
N ALA A 75 -4.12 -9.06 20.49
CA ALA A 75 -4.39 -10.45 20.82
C ALA A 75 -4.87 -10.60 22.27
N ARG A 76 -4.21 -9.88 23.20
CA ARG A 76 -4.59 -9.88 24.61
C ARG A 76 -5.96 -9.29 24.83
N ILE A 77 -6.30 -8.19 24.14
CA ILE A 77 -7.63 -7.59 24.21
C ILE A 77 -8.70 -8.58 23.77
N VAL A 78 -8.50 -9.25 22.63
CA VAL A 78 -9.47 -10.24 22.13
C VAL A 78 -9.61 -11.42 23.10
N ALA A 79 -8.50 -11.89 23.70
CA ALA A 79 -8.51 -12.97 24.68
C ALA A 79 -9.22 -12.59 26.00
N ASP A 80 -8.99 -11.38 26.51
CA ASP A 80 -9.50 -10.92 27.81
C ASP A 80 -10.92 -10.33 27.73
N ALA A 81 -11.48 -10.15 26.54
CA ALA A 81 -12.82 -9.59 26.31
C ALA A 81 -13.96 -10.36 26.98
N SER A 82 -13.70 -11.56 27.55
CA SER A 82 -14.65 -12.31 28.39
C SER A 82 -16.00 -12.55 27.70
N GLY A 83 -15.99 -12.77 26.38
CA GLY A 83 -17.19 -12.98 25.56
C GLY A 83 -17.93 -11.70 25.16
N ARG A 84 -17.46 -10.51 25.56
CA ARG A 84 -18.02 -9.25 25.09
C ARG A 84 -17.70 -9.03 23.61
N PRO A 85 -18.63 -8.47 22.82
CA PRO A 85 -18.36 -8.06 21.45
C PRO A 85 -17.19 -7.08 21.40
N VAL A 86 -16.23 -7.33 20.51
CA VAL A 86 -15.07 -6.46 20.28
C VAL A 86 -15.12 -5.92 18.86
N SER A 87 -15.11 -4.60 18.72
CA SER A 87 -14.85 -3.91 17.46
C SER A 87 -13.45 -3.32 17.45
N LEU A 88 -12.89 -3.14 16.26
CA LEU A 88 -11.66 -2.39 16.04
C LEU A 88 -11.96 -1.20 15.13
N CYS A 89 -11.54 -0.03 15.58
CA CYS A 89 -11.62 1.22 14.84
C CYS A 89 -10.23 1.88 14.73
N GLY A 90 -10.16 2.96 13.96
CA GLY A 90 -8.91 3.62 13.60
C GLY A 90 -8.41 3.15 12.23
N GLU A 91 -7.27 3.70 11.83
CA GLU A 91 -6.75 3.55 10.46
C GLU A 91 -6.37 2.10 10.15
N MET A 92 -5.93 1.33 11.15
CA MET A 92 -5.61 -0.09 11.00
C MET A 92 -6.76 -0.91 10.37
N ALA A 93 -8.01 -0.64 10.77
CA ALA A 93 -9.19 -1.34 10.22
C ALA A 93 -9.39 -1.08 8.73
N GLY A 94 -8.93 0.08 8.25
CA GLY A 94 -9.08 0.53 6.87
C GLY A 94 -7.98 0.05 5.92
N ARG A 95 -6.95 -0.65 6.41
CA ARG A 95 -5.79 -1.08 5.60
C ARG A 95 -5.98 -2.52 5.13
N PRO A 96 -6.30 -2.76 3.83
CA PRO A 96 -6.65 -4.09 3.32
C PRO A 96 -5.58 -5.17 3.60
N TRP A 97 -4.31 -4.79 3.52
CA TRP A 97 -3.19 -5.70 3.73
C TRP A 97 -2.98 -6.12 5.20
N LEU A 98 -3.53 -5.38 6.18
CA LEU A 98 -3.53 -5.77 7.61
C LEU A 98 -4.73 -6.64 7.99
N LEU A 99 -5.80 -6.65 7.20
CA LEU A 99 -7.03 -7.42 7.48
C LEU A 99 -6.78 -8.91 7.76
N PRO A 100 -5.85 -9.62 7.08
CA PRO A 100 -5.51 -10.99 7.44
C PRO A 100 -5.04 -11.17 8.88
N LEU A 101 -4.25 -10.24 9.41
CA LEU A 101 -3.82 -10.27 10.80
C LEU A 101 -4.99 -9.99 11.74
N LEU A 102 -5.80 -8.97 11.48
CA LEU A 102 -6.93 -8.63 12.34
C LEU A 102 -7.94 -9.79 12.43
N VAL A 103 -8.26 -10.41 11.30
CA VAL A 103 -9.11 -11.61 11.24
C VAL A 103 -8.45 -12.77 11.99
N GLY A 104 -7.15 -12.97 11.80
CA GLY A 104 -6.38 -14.03 12.45
C GLY A 104 -6.28 -13.88 13.97
N LEU A 105 -6.22 -12.64 14.46
CA LEU A 105 -6.25 -12.28 15.88
C LEU A 105 -7.64 -12.47 16.51
N GLY A 106 -8.69 -12.56 15.68
CA GLY A 106 -10.05 -12.87 16.11
C GLY A 106 -11.04 -11.70 16.02
N PHE A 107 -10.66 -10.56 15.45
CA PHE A 107 -11.60 -9.46 15.23
C PHE A 107 -12.67 -9.85 14.19
N ARG A 108 -13.93 -9.55 14.52
CA ARG A 108 -15.10 -9.83 13.67
C ARG A 108 -15.90 -8.58 13.30
N THR A 109 -15.70 -7.49 14.03
CA THR A 109 -16.34 -6.20 13.78
C THR A 109 -15.25 -5.15 13.52
N LEU A 110 -15.22 -4.62 12.30
CA LEU A 110 -14.27 -3.58 11.89
C LEU A 110 -15.03 -2.31 11.54
N SER A 111 -14.57 -1.17 12.04
CA SER A 111 -15.13 0.16 11.75
C SER A 111 -14.10 1.00 11.02
N MET A 112 -14.50 1.60 9.91
CA MET A 112 -13.62 2.38 9.03
C MET A 112 -14.43 3.43 8.26
N SER A 113 -13.73 4.37 7.62
CA SER A 113 -14.34 5.36 6.73
C SER A 113 -15.14 4.68 5.60
N PRO A 114 -16.34 5.18 5.23
CA PRO A 114 -17.20 4.55 4.22
C PRO A 114 -16.52 4.29 2.87
N ALA A 115 -15.58 5.16 2.46
CA ALA A 115 -14.82 5.02 1.23
C ALA A 115 -13.97 3.74 1.16
N LEU A 116 -13.56 3.19 2.31
CA LEU A 116 -12.68 2.00 2.40
C LEU A 116 -13.47 0.69 2.42
N LEU A 117 -14.79 0.75 2.67
CA LEU A 117 -15.64 -0.44 2.79
C LEU A 117 -15.65 -1.35 1.54
N PRO A 118 -15.67 -0.84 0.29
CA PRO A 118 -15.67 -1.70 -0.89
C PRO A 118 -14.41 -2.56 -1.02
N GLU A 119 -13.24 -1.99 -0.77
CA GLU A 119 -11.96 -2.71 -0.84
C GLU A 119 -11.79 -3.67 0.34
N ALA A 120 -12.16 -3.25 1.55
CA ALA A 120 -12.13 -4.11 2.73
C ALA A 120 -13.03 -5.35 2.53
N ARG A 121 -14.25 -5.18 2.00
CA ARG A 121 -15.17 -6.29 1.69
C ARG A 121 -14.58 -7.26 0.66
N ARG A 122 -14.02 -6.75 -0.45
CA ARG A 122 -13.35 -7.58 -1.47
C ARG A 122 -12.20 -8.36 -0.88
N THR A 123 -11.43 -7.75 0.01
CA THR A 123 -10.31 -8.41 0.67
C THR A 123 -10.78 -9.50 1.62
N LEU A 124 -11.68 -9.18 2.55
CA LEU A 124 -12.25 -10.13 3.51
C LEU A 124 -12.90 -11.33 2.83
N ALA A 125 -13.58 -11.14 1.69
CA ALA A 125 -14.22 -12.21 0.92
C ALA A 125 -13.24 -13.26 0.36
N ARG A 126 -11.96 -12.93 0.26
CA ARG A 126 -10.90 -13.83 -0.25
C ARG A 126 -10.04 -14.44 0.86
N LEU A 127 -10.32 -14.10 2.12
CA LEU A 127 -9.52 -14.60 3.24
C LEU A 127 -10.04 -15.95 3.73
N ASP A 128 -9.12 -16.88 3.95
CA ASP A 128 -9.38 -18.08 4.73
C ASP A 128 -9.02 -17.81 6.20
N SER A 129 -10.00 -18.03 7.09
CA SER A 129 -9.81 -17.75 8.52
C SER A 129 -8.73 -18.61 9.19
N GLY A 130 -8.52 -19.85 8.72
CA GLY A 130 -7.47 -20.75 9.22
C GLY A 130 -6.08 -20.24 8.84
N GLN A 131 -5.89 -19.85 7.58
CA GLN A 131 -4.66 -19.22 7.11
C GLN A 131 -4.37 -17.90 7.82
N CYS A 132 -5.40 -17.07 8.05
CA CYS A 132 -5.26 -15.83 8.81
C CYS A 132 -4.80 -16.10 10.24
N ARG A 133 -5.36 -17.12 10.90
CA ARG A 133 -4.94 -17.52 12.25
C ARG A 133 -3.49 -17.99 12.28
N ALA A 134 -3.07 -18.81 11.31
CA ALA A 134 -1.69 -19.26 11.19
C ALA A 134 -0.71 -18.08 10.98
N LEU A 135 -1.08 -17.12 10.13
CA LEU A 135 -0.32 -15.89 9.90
C LEU A 135 -0.19 -15.06 11.18
N ALA A 136 -1.29 -14.84 11.91
CA ALA A 136 -1.28 -14.07 13.15
C ALA A 136 -0.38 -14.71 14.22
N LEU A 137 -0.38 -16.05 14.34
CA LEU A 137 0.52 -16.75 15.26
C LEU A 137 2.00 -16.53 14.91
N ARG A 138 2.37 -16.62 13.61
CA ARG A 138 3.74 -16.31 13.15
C ARG A 138 4.12 -14.85 13.41
N ALA A 139 3.19 -13.92 13.20
CA ALA A 139 3.42 -12.50 13.43
C ALA A 139 3.59 -12.16 14.92
N LEU A 140 2.85 -12.83 15.82
CA LEU A 140 3.02 -12.68 17.27
C LEU A 140 4.38 -13.18 17.76
N ASP A 141 4.95 -14.17 17.08
CA ASP A 141 6.26 -14.77 17.35
C ASP A 141 7.43 -14.01 16.72
N SER A 142 7.16 -13.01 15.86
CA SER A 142 8.20 -12.19 15.25
C SER A 142 8.88 -11.27 16.27
N ASP A 143 10.15 -10.96 16.04
CA ASP A 143 10.96 -10.09 16.90
C ASP A 143 10.63 -8.59 16.70
N ASP A 144 10.36 -8.19 15.45
CA ASP A 144 10.18 -6.80 15.05
C ASP A 144 9.10 -6.62 13.97
N ALA A 145 8.86 -5.36 13.59
CA ALA A 145 7.88 -5.00 12.56
C ALA A 145 8.29 -5.49 11.16
N ASP A 146 9.58 -5.56 10.85
CA ASP A 146 10.09 -6.00 9.53
C ASP A 146 9.82 -7.50 9.30
N GLY A 147 9.97 -8.31 10.35
CA GLY A 147 9.60 -9.73 10.34
C GLY A 147 8.12 -9.92 10.05
N VAL A 148 7.25 -9.16 10.74
CA VAL A 148 5.80 -9.20 10.48
C VAL A 148 5.45 -8.74 9.07
N GLU A 149 6.11 -7.69 8.58
CA GLU A 149 5.92 -7.20 7.22
C GLU A 149 6.30 -8.27 6.18
N THR A 150 7.40 -8.98 6.40
CA THR A 150 7.83 -10.09 5.54
C THR A 150 6.75 -11.19 5.46
N LEU A 151 6.15 -11.55 6.59
CA LEU A 151 5.06 -12.53 6.65
C LEU A 151 3.80 -12.08 5.88
N LEU A 152 3.44 -10.81 6.02
CA LEU A 152 2.31 -10.22 5.30
C LEU A 152 2.56 -10.20 3.79
N ARG A 153 3.78 -9.87 3.37
CA ARG A 153 4.23 -9.94 1.98
C ARG A 153 4.15 -11.39 1.46
N GLU A 154 4.71 -12.37 2.17
CA GLU A 154 4.60 -13.80 1.80
C GLU A 154 3.13 -14.22 1.60
N ARG A 155 2.24 -13.85 2.53
CA ARG A 155 0.81 -14.21 2.48
C ARG A 155 0.05 -13.50 1.37
N ALA A 156 0.36 -12.23 1.09
CA ALA A 156 -0.21 -11.53 -0.05
C ALA A 156 0.10 -12.25 -1.38
N GLY A 157 0.97 -13.27 -1.34
CA GLY A 157 1.50 -13.90 -2.51
C GLY A 157 2.38 -12.87 -3.17
N ASN A 158 3.41 -12.40 -2.47
CA ASN A 158 4.36 -11.50 -3.09
C ASN A 158 4.89 -12.22 -4.35
N PRO A 159 4.78 -11.59 -5.53
CA PRO A 159 5.63 -11.92 -6.64
C PRO A 159 7.07 -11.51 -6.27
N GLN A 160 7.69 -12.09 -5.24
CA GLN A 160 9.15 -12.02 -5.06
C GLN A 160 9.90 -12.76 -6.18
N GLY A 161 9.19 -13.23 -7.21
CA GLY A 161 9.75 -13.63 -8.51
C GLY A 161 9.39 -12.72 -9.68
N ALA A 162 8.42 -11.80 -9.57
CA ALA A 162 8.10 -10.90 -10.67
C ALA A 162 8.79 -9.57 -10.41
N GLY A 163 10.08 -9.51 -10.78
CA GLY A 163 10.96 -8.36 -10.57
C GLY A 163 10.33 -7.02 -10.97
N LEU A 164 10.97 -5.93 -10.51
CA LEU A 164 10.51 -4.55 -10.71
C LEU A 164 10.03 -4.29 -12.15
N VAL A 165 10.70 -4.88 -13.14
CA VAL A 165 10.26 -4.90 -14.53
C VAL A 165 10.15 -6.35 -15.00
N THR A 166 9.10 -6.65 -15.77
CA THR A 166 8.89 -7.92 -16.46
C THR A 166 8.66 -7.66 -17.94
N LEU A 167 8.73 -8.72 -18.75
CA LEU A 167 8.56 -8.60 -20.20
C LEU A 167 7.22 -7.94 -20.58
N ASP A 168 6.14 -8.30 -19.90
CA ASP A 168 4.79 -7.81 -20.19
C ASP A 168 4.57 -6.34 -19.79
N LEU A 169 5.46 -5.80 -18.95
CA LEU A 169 5.48 -4.38 -18.58
C LEU A 169 6.20 -3.51 -19.63
N ILE A 170 6.77 -4.12 -20.68
CA ILE A 170 7.53 -3.42 -21.72
C ILE A 170 6.82 -3.56 -23.06
N GLU A 171 6.43 -2.42 -23.63
CA GLU A 171 5.88 -2.35 -24.98
C GLU A 171 6.81 -1.58 -25.92
N VAL A 172 7.08 -2.20 -27.06
CA VAL A 172 7.84 -1.62 -28.15
C VAL A 172 6.87 -1.21 -29.26
N ARG A 173 6.92 0.06 -29.67
CA ARG A 173 6.03 0.69 -30.67
C ARG A 173 4.60 0.86 -30.19
N ALA A 174 4.42 1.32 -28.96
CA ALA A 174 3.11 1.74 -28.46
C ALA A 174 2.56 2.92 -29.27
N SER A 175 1.26 2.91 -29.56
CA SER A 175 0.59 3.99 -30.30
C SER A 175 -0.16 4.87 -29.32
N CYS A 176 0.41 6.04 -29.02
CA CYS A 176 -0.20 7.09 -28.21
C CYS A 176 -0.03 8.41 -28.95
N ALA A 177 -1.10 9.19 -29.10
CA ALA A 177 -1.06 10.52 -29.71
C ALA A 177 -0.77 11.61 -28.67
N THR A 178 -1.10 11.35 -27.40
CA THR A 178 -0.95 12.33 -26.33
C THR A 178 -0.34 11.75 -25.06
N LYS A 179 0.04 12.66 -24.17
CA LYS A 179 0.62 12.36 -22.86
C LYS A 179 -0.37 11.63 -21.95
N GLU A 180 -1.64 12.02 -22.02
CA GLU A 180 -2.78 11.40 -21.36
C GLU A 180 -2.93 9.95 -21.77
N GLU A 181 -2.92 9.67 -23.07
CA GLU A 181 -3.03 8.30 -23.57
C GLU A 181 -1.86 7.43 -23.12
N ALA A 182 -0.64 7.97 -23.09
CA ALA A 182 0.54 7.23 -22.66
C ALA A 182 0.50 6.89 -21.15
N ILE A 183 0.15 7.86 -20.28
CA ILE A 183 0.03 7.64 -18.83
C ILE A 183 -1.10 6.65 -18.52
N LYS A 184 -2.25 6.81 -19.19
CA LYS A 184 -3.38 5.88 -19.06
C LYS A 184 -3.00 4.46 -19.46
N LEU A 185 -2.36 4.28 -20.61
CA LEU A 185 -1.92 2.96 -21.10
C LEU A 185 -0.96 2.29 -20.11
N LEU A 186 -0.04 3.05 -19.54
CA LEU A 186 0.89 2.58 -18.51
C LEU A 186 0.15 2.09 -17.25
N ALA A 187 -0.82 2.86 -16.76
CA ALA A 187 -1.61 2.49 -15.58
C ALA A 187 -2.51 1.27 -15.82
N GLU A 188 -3.20 1.22 -16.96
CA GLU A 188 -4.03 0.09 -17.38
C GLU A 188 -3.21 -1.19 -17.52
N ARG A 189 -2.00 -1.10 -18.11
CA ARG A 189 -1.08 -2.24 -18.25
C ARG A 189 -0.62 -2.78 -16.90
N MET A 190 -0.24 -1.90 -15.96
CA MET A 190 0.12 -2.33 -14.61
C MET A 190 -1.05 -3.02 -13.91
N ALA A 191 -2.27 -2.49 -14.04
CA ALA A 191 -3.45 -3.10 -13.46
C ALA A 191 -3.80 -4.46 -14.10
N ALA A 192 -3.73 -4.57 -15.42
CA ALA A 192 -3.98 -5.81 -16.17
C ALA A 192 -3.02 -6.95 -15.75
N LEU A 193 -1.82 -6.60 -15.30
CA LEU A 193 -0.80 -7.54 -14.82
C LEU A 193 -0.86 -7.78 -13.30
N GLY A 194 -1.88 -7.28 -12.61
CA GLY A 194 -2.04 -7.43 -11.17
C GLY A 194 -0.99 -6.65 -10.36
N ARG A 195 -0.30 -5.67 -10.96
CA ARG A 195 0.64 -4.80 -10.24
C ARG A 195 -0.06 -3.67 -9.49
N ALA A 196 -1.25 -3.31 -9.95
CA ALA A 196 -2.13 -2.33 -9.32
C ALA A 196 -3.58 -2.84 -9.31
N ARG A 197 -4.36 -2.46 -8.29
CA ARG A 197 -5.78 -2.83 -8.15
C ARG A 197 -6.73 -1.88 -8.87
N ASP A 198 -6.28 -0.65 -9.10
CA ASP A 198 -7.10 0.43 -9.62
C ASP A 198 -6.26 1.26 -10.62
N PRO A 199 -6.50 1.09 -11.94
CA PRO A 199 -5.77 1.85 -12.95
C PRO A 199 -6.12 3.34 -12.94
N LEU A 200 -7.36 3.71 -12.57
CA LEU A 200 -7.78 5.12 -12.53
C LEU A 200 -7.08 5.85 -11.39
N ALA A 201 -7.08 5.26 -10.19
CA ALA A 201 -6.37 5.85 -9.04
C ALA A 201 -4.84 5.88 -9.25
N LEU A 202 -4.30 4.94 -10.04
CA LEU A 202 -2.88 4.96 -10.42
C LEU A 202 -2.58 6.07 -11.45
N GLU A 203 -3.45 6.24 -12.45
CA GLU A 203 -3.39 7.31 -13.44
C GLU A 203 -3.47 8.69 -12.78
N GLU A 204 -4.44 8.90 -11.88
CA GLU A 204 -4.60 10.13 -11.11
C GLU A 204 -3.33 10.47 -10.32
N ALA A 205 -2.76 9.49 -9.60
CA ALA A 205 -1.52 9.68 -8.85
C ALA A 205 -0.31 10.02 -9.75
N ALA A 206 -0.25 9.47 -10.96
CA ALA A 206 0.76 9.85 -11.94
C ALA A 206 0.56 11.29 -12.44
N TRP A 207 -0.69 11.69 -12.66
CA TRP A 207 -1.04 13.05 -13.07
C TRP A 207 -0.76 14.12 -12.03
N GLU A 208 -1.07 13.86 -10.76
CA GLU A 208 -0.72 14.76 -9.65
C GLU A 208 0.79 15.03 -9.64
N ARG A 209 1.60 13.99 -9.87
CA ARG A 209 3.05 14.16 -9.99
C ARG A 209 3.42 14.99 -11.22
N GLU A 210 2.84 14.68 -12.36
CA GLU A 210 3.14 15.33 -13.63
C GLU A 210 2.81 16.83 -13.63
N LEU A 211 1.69 17.21 -13.03
CA LEU A 211 1.24 18.60 -12.92
C LEU A 211 2.12 19.44 -12.00
N THR A 212 2.84 18.81 -11.06
CA THR A 212 3.79 19.53 -10.19
C THR A 212 4.98 20.05 -10.99
N TYR A 213 5.59 19.18 -11.80
CA TYR A 213 6.64 19.49 -12.76
C TYR A 213 6.67 18.41 -13.82
N ALA A 214 6.92 18.81 -15.08
CA ALA A 214 7.01 17.88 -16.19
C ALA A 214 8.04 16.76 -15.90
N THR A 215 7.67 15.52 -16.19
CA THR A 215 8.55 14.35 -15.98
C THR A 215 9.42 14.04 -17.20
N GLY A 216 9.36 14.88 -18.23
CA GLY A 216 10.25 14.85 -19.38
C GLY A 216 11.65 15.28 -18.96
N VAL A 217 12.57 14.32 -18.89
CA VAL A 217 13.96 14.55 -18.45
C VAL A 217 14.85 15.05 -19.59
N GLY A 218 14.34 15.03 -20.82
CA GLY A 218 15.04 15.41 -22.04
C GLY A 218 15.56 14.20 -22.84
N PHE A 219 16.20 14.47 -23.97
CA PHE A 219 16.75 13.49 -24.91
C PHE A 219 15.73 12.49 -25.47
N GLY A 220 14.44 12.85 -25.46
CA GLY A 220 13.34 11.97 -25.85
C GLY A 220 12.81 11.05 -24.74
N PHE A 221 13.19 11.27 -23.48
CA PHE A 221 12.80 10.41 -22.35
C PHE A 221 11.88 11.13 -21.35
N ALA A 222 10.89 10.39 -20.84
CA ALA A 222 10.13 10.77 -19.66
C ALA A 222 10.19 9.68 -18.59
N VAL A 223 10.15 10.11 -17.32
CA VAL A 223 10.09 9.22 -16.16
C VAL A 223 8.89 9.58 -15.29
N PRO A 224 7.65 9.30 -15.72
CA PRO A 224 6.50 9.43 -14.85
C PRO A 224 6.71 8.55 -13.62
N HIS A 225 6.34 9.03 -12.44
CA HIS A 225 6.52 8.24 -11.22
C HIS A 225 5.52 8.64 -10.15
N CYS A 226 5.03 7.68 -9.38
CA CYS A 226 4.09 7.98 -8.31
C CYS A 226 4.16 6.97 -7.17
N LYS A 227 3.58 7.40 -6.05
CA LYS A 227 3.21 6.56 -4.93
C LYS A 227 1.69 6.50 -4.89
N SER A 228 1.12 5.31 -4.80
CA SER A 228 -0.33 5.15 -4.72
C SER A 228 -0.71 3.91 -3.92
N PHE A 229 -1.78 4.01 -3.13
CA PHE A 229 -2.39 2.85 -2.46
C PHE A 229 -3.00 1.86 -3.46
N ALA A 230 -3.20 2.29 -4.72
CA ALA A 230 -3.64 1.42 -5.79
C ALA A 230 -2.56 0.41 -6.22
N VAL A 231 -1.28 0.68 -5.95
CA VAL A 231 -0.17 -0.20 -6.33
C VAL A 231 -0.02 -1.32 -5.32
N GLU A 232 -0.05 -2.58 -5.79
CA GLU A 232 0.21 -3.75 -4.96
C GLU A 232 1.69 -4.12 -4.96
N THR A 233 2.36 -3.98 -6.10
CA THR A 233 3.77 -4.37 -6.28
C THR A 233 4.55 -3.24 -6.94
N PRO A 234 5.68 -2.78 -6.35
CA PRO A 234 6.60 -1.86 -7.02
C PRO A 234 6.91 -2.30 -8.45
N SER A 235 6.66 -1.42 -9.41
CA SER A 235 6.76 -1.78 -10.83
C SER A 235 7.34 -0.64 -11.66
N LEU A 236 8.18 -1.02 -12.63
CA LEU A 236 8.72 -0.17 -13.69
C LEU A 236 8.13 -0.66 -15.02
N ALA A 237 7.22 0.11 -15.59
CA ALA A 237 6.69 -0.13 -16.93
C ALA A 237 7.39 0.75 -17.96
N VAL A 238 7.55 0.24 -19.18
CA VAL A 238 8.28 0.93 -20.25
C VAL A 238 7.43 0.95 -21.51
N LEU A 239 7.28 2.13 -22.09
CA LEU A 239 6.75 2.29 -23.44
C LEU A 239 7.82 2.92 -24.31
N ARG A 240 8.10 2.31 -25.46
CA ARG A 240 8.71 3.02 -26.58
C ARG A 240 7.63 3.33 -27.61
N LEU A 241 7.38 4.61 -27.84
CA LEU A 241 6.31 5.05 -28.73
C LEU A 241 6.68 4.83 -30.19
N ALA A 242 5.67 4.59 -31.03
CA ALA A 242 5.83 4.56 -32.48
C ALA A 242 6.13 5.95 -33.06
N GLU A 243 5.49 6.98 -32.49
CA GLU A 243 5.68 8.38 -32.82
C GLU A 243 5.95 9.18 -31.53
N PRO A 244 6.91 10.13 -31.52
CA PRO A 244 7.17 10.95 -30.34
C PRO A 244 5.97 11.82 -29.95
N VAL A 245 5.75 11.98 -28.65
CA VAL A 245 4.65 12.78 -28.07
C VAL A 245 5.19 14.03 -27.38
N GLU A 246 4.52 15.16 -27.56
CA GLU A 246 4.82 16.39 -26.83
C GLU A 246 4.64 16.19 -25.32
N TRP A 247 5.72 16.39 -24.55
CA TRP A 247 5.73 16.08 -23.12
C TRP A 247 6.00 17.28 -22.20
N GLY A 248 6.46 18.40 -22.76
CA GLY A 248 6.96 19.55 -21.99
C GLY A 248 8.32 19.29 -21.35
N SER A 249 9.19 18.53 -22.03
CA SER A 249 10.54 18.20 -21.58
C SER A 249 11.40 19.45 -21.35
N LEU A 250 12.39 19.35 -20.46
CA LEU A 250 13.31 20.45 -20.12
C LEU A 250 14.07 21.03 -21.32
N ASP A 251 14.34 20.22 -22.33
CA ASP A 251 15.04 20.58 -23.56
C ASP A 251 14.08 20.93 -24.73
N GLY A 252 12.77 20.92 -24.48
CA GLY A 252 11.74 21.18 -25.48
C GLY A 252 11.57 20.07 -26.53
N LEU A 253 12.22 18.91 -26.37
CA LEU A 253 12.08 17.80 -27.30
C LEU A 253 10.88 16.89 -26.94
N PRO A 254 10.18 16.33 -27.94
CA PRO A 254 9.13 15.35 -27.70
C PRO A 254 9.73 14.03 -27.18
N VAL A 255 8.90 13.22 -26.53
CA VAL A 255 9.29 11.97 -25.86
C VAL A 255 8.91 10.76 -26.70
N ASP A 256 9.87 9.88 -26.94
CA ASP A 256 9.68 8.60 -27.62
C ASP A 256 9.87 7.38 -26.69
N CYS A 257 10.37 7.60 -25.47
CA CYS A 257 10.57 6.54 -24.48
C CYS A 257 10.12 6.96 -23.07
N LEU A 258 9.21 6.19 -22.48
CA LEU A 258 8.66 6.39 -21.14
C LEU A 258 9.11 5.27 -20.21
N LEU A 259 9.49 5.63 -18.99
CA LEU A 259 9.85 4.69 -17.93
C LEU A 259 9.02 5.05 -16.68
N PHE A 260 7.87 4.40 -16.53
CA PHE A 260 6.92 4.68 -15.45
C PHE A 260 7.22 3.87 -14.21
N LEU A 261 7.55 4.55 -13.11
CA LEU A 261 7.83 3.94 -11.82
C LEU A 261 6.67 4.13 -10.85
N ALA A 262 5.96 3.06 -10.51
CA ALA A 262 4.85 3.08 -9.57
C ALA A 262 5.19 2.27 -8.32
N THR A 263 4.93 2.83 -7.14
CA THR A 263 5.23 2.16 -5.85
C THR A 263 4.05 2.28 -4.88
N PRO A 264 3.87 1.31 -3.96
CA PRO A 264 2.88 1.42 -2.89
C PRO A 264 3.13 2.66 -2.03
N ALA A 265 2.07 3.31 -1.57
CA ALA A 265 2.18 4.53 -0.77
C ALA A 265 2.87 4.32 0.59
N ASP A 266 2.85 3.10 1.12
CA ASP A 266 3.36 2.72 2.44
C ASP A 266 4.74 2.03 2.42
N ASP A 267 5.43 1.96 1.28
CA ASP A 267 6.69 1.21 1.07
C ASP A 267 7.96 1.82 1.72
N GLY A 268 7.88 2.40 2.93
CA GLY A 268 9.03 2.89 3.70
C GLY A 268 9.85 4.04 3.06
N GLY A 269 9.48 4.47 1.86
CA GLY A 269 9.96 5.64 1.14
C GLY A 269 11.38 5.59 0.55
N GLN A 270 12.20 4.58 0.85
CA GLN A 270 13.62 4.58 0.49
C GLN A 270 13.94 3.88 -0.83
N GLU A 271 13.24 2.79 -1.18
CA GLU A 271 13.59 1.98 -2.35
C GLU A 271 13.22 2.67 -3.67
N HIS A 272 12.02 3.23 -3.76
CA HIS A 272 11.56 4.06 -4.89
C HIS A 272 12.57 5.17 -5.28
N LEU A 273 13.05 5.93 -4.29
CA LEU A 273 13.98 7.03 -4.54
C LEU A 273 15.35 6.55 -5.03
N ARG A 274 15.82 5.39 -4.54
CA ARG A 274 17.07 4.78 -5.00
C ARG A 274 16.95 4.32 -6.46
N ILE A 275 15.84 3.68 -6.83
CA ILE A 275 15.58 3.24 -8.20
C ILE A 275 15.47 4.44 -9.13
N PHE A 276 14.66 5.44 -8.76
CA PHE A 276 14.51 6.67 -9.53
C PHE A 276 15.86 7.37 -9.74
N ALA A 277 16.66 7.55 -8.68
CA ALA A 277 17.95 8.21 -8.79
C ALA A 277 18.95 7.45 -9.69
N ARG A 278 18.93 6.11 -9.66
CA ARG A 278 19.74 5.28 -10.57
C ARG A 278 19.28 5.44 -12.01
N LEU A 279 17.97 5.41 -12.25
CA LEU A 279 17.37 5.56 -13.57
C LEU A 279 17.68 6.92 -14.16
N ALA A 280 17.42 8.00 -13.42
CA ALA A 280 17.71 9.37 -13.85
C ALA A 280 19.20 9.55 -14.17
N ARG A 281 20.11 8.99 -13.35
CA ARG A 281 21.56 9.03 -13.62
C ARG A 281 21.92 8.25 -14.88
N LYS A 282 21.35 7.07 -15.10
CA LYS A 282 21.60 6.26 -16.29
C LYS A 282 21.05 6.91 -17.56
N LEU A 283 19.94 7.63 -17.47
CA LEU A 283 19.42 8.41 -18.59
C LEU A 283 20.32 9.58 -18.98
N MET A 284 21.28 10.01 -18.15
CA MET A 284 22.31 10.98 -18.56
C MET A 284 23.41 10.36 -19.45
N ASP A 285 23.56 9.04 -19.45
CA ASP A 285 24.52 8.31 -20.29
C ASP A 285 23.97 8.14 -21.71
N GLY A 286 24.65 8.73 -22.70
CA GLY A 286 24.26 8.66 -24.11
C GLY A 286 24.25 7.24 -24.66
N ALA A 287 25.22 6.40 -24.28
CA ALA A 287 25.29 5.03 -24.76
C ALA A 287 24.10 4.19 -24.24
N PHE A 288 23.68 4.44 -23.00
CA PHE A 288 22.50 3.79 -22.44
C PHE A 288 21.20 4.23 -23.13
N ARG A 289 21.04 5.54 -23.39
CA ARG A 289 19.90 6.07 -24.14
C ARG A 289 19.80 5.46 -25.54
N ASP A 290 20.92 5.44 -26.26
CA ASP A 290 20.98 4.88 -27.61
C ASP A 290 20.64 3.38 -27.60
N ALA A 291 21.14 2.63 -26.61
CA ALA A 291 20.83 1.21 -26.45
C ALA A 291 19.33 0.96 -26.17
N LEU A 292 18.68 1.75 -25.30
CA LEU A 292 17.24 1.65 -25.07
C LEU A 292 16.42 1.96 -26.33
N ARG A 293 16.84 2.98 -27.11
CA ARG A 293 16.16 3.36 -28.35
C ARG A 293 16.36 2.32 -29.45
N SER A 294 17.55 1.72 -29.57
CA SER A 294 17.87 0.75 -30.62
C SER A 294 17.47 -0.69 -30.29
N ALA A 295 17.13 -1.00 -29.04
CA ALA A 295 16.76 -2.35 -28.62
C ALA A 295 15.58 -2.90 -29.45
N PRO A 296 15.72 -3.99 -30.23
CA PRO A 296 14.69 -4.38 -31.19
C PRO A 296 13.44 -4.99 -30.55
N THR A 297 13.55 -5.48 -29.31
CA THR A 297 12.50 -6.25 -28.62
C THR A 297 12.35 -5.86 -27.16
N SER A 298 11.18 -6.14 -26.58
CA SER A 298 10.93 -5.97 -25.14
C SER A 298 11.92 -6.78 -24.29
N GLN A 299 12.36 -7.96 -24.75
CA GLN A 299 13.39 -8.76 -24.08
C GLN A 299 14.75 -8.05 -24.03
N ALA A 300 15.15 -7.36 -25.10
CA ALA A 300 16.40 -6.62 -25.12
C ALA A 300 16.38 -5.41 -24.17
N ILE A 301 15.25 -4.70 -24.10
CA ILE A 301 15.03 -3.63 -23.11
C ILE A 301 15.07 -4.18 -21.68
N LEU A 302 14.39 -5.30 -21.43
CA LEU A 302 14.41 -5.96 -20.11
C LEU A 302 15.83 -6.28 -19.66
N ALA A 303 16.63 -6.93 -20.53
CA ALA A 303 18.01 -7.27 -20.24
C ALA A 303 18.88 -6.03 -19.95
N LEU A 304 18.71 -4.95 -20.71
CA LEU A 304 19.41 -3.68 -20.46
C LEU A 304 19.08 -3.09 -19.08
N LEU A 305 17.81 -3.05 -18.72
CA LEU A 305 17.35 -2.51 -17.43
C LEU A 305 17.85 -3.37 -16.26
N THR A 306 17.71 -4.70 -16.37
CA THR A 306 18.18 -5.63 -15.33
C THR A 306 19.69 -5.51 -15.09
N ASN A 307 20.49 -5.42 -16.16
CA ASN A 307 21.95 -5.43 -16.07
C ASN A 307 22.58 -4.08 -15.72
N GLN A 308 21.89 -2.96 -15.97
CA GLN A 308 22.51 -1.62 -15.84
C GLN A 308 21.82 -0.71 -14.84
N VAL A 309 20.58 -1.01 -14.44
CA VAL A 309 19.79 -0.18 -13.51
C VAL A 309 19.48 -0.93 -12.23
N LEU A 310 19.11 -2.22 -12.35
CA LEU A 310 18.56 -3.00 -11.24
C LEU A 310 19.57 -3.92 -10.54
N THR A 311 20.82 -3.95 -11.00
CA THR A 311 21.87 -4.72 -10.33
C THR A 311 22.18 -4.13 -8.94
N PRO A 312 22.23 -4.95 -7.88
CA PRO A 312 22.77 -4.52 -6.59
C PRO A 312 24.24 -4.09 -6.74
N ILE A 313 24.65 -3.08 -5.97
CA ILE A 313 26.08 -2.73 -5.81
C ILE A 313 26.65 -3.66 -4.75
#